data_AF-A0A6P0WJM3-F1
#
_entry.id   AF-A0A6P0WJM3-F1
#
_cell.length_a   1.000
_cell.length_b   1.000
_cell.length_c   1.000
_cell.angle_alpha   90.00
_cell.angle_beta   90.00
_cell.angle_gamma   90.00
#
_symmetry.space_group_name_H-M   'P 1'
#
loop_
_entity.id
_entity.type
_entity.pdbx_description
1 polymer ?
#
loop_
_entity_poly.entity_id
_entity_poly.type
_entity_poly.pdbx_seq_one_letter_code
_entity_poly.pdbx_strand_id
1 'polypeptide(L)'
;MEPTPEELLAGSTVIFNVVVPPHILQPTQSNQQSESDLVVQLRPLTIGTFGLIMKAGKNDPSLIPLLMIKESLVKPALSLEQVKTMHLGLVNFLIAEIRQISGLTEKKT
;
A
#
# COMPACT_ATOMS: atom_id res chain seq x y z
N MET A 1 17.64 -27.78 10.93
CA MET A 1 16.16 -27.83 10.88
C MET A 1 15.77 -27.15 9.58
N GLU A 2 15.01 -27.82 8.72
CA GLU A 2 14.51 -27.25 7.47
C GLU A 2 13.24 -26.43 7.75
N PRO A 3 13.05 -25.27 7.10
CA PRO A 3 11.88 -24.44 7.36
C PRO A 3 10.60 -25.11 6.86
N THR A 4 9.49 -24.94 7.59
CA THR A 4 8.19 -25.48 7.15
C THR A 4 7.57 -24.59 6.07
N PRO A 5 6.65 -25.13 5.23
CA PRO A 5 5.90 -24.31 4.29
C PRO A 5 5.17 -23.13 4.95
N GLU A 6 4.63 -23.32 6.15
CA GLU A 6 3.94 -22.28 6.92
C GLU A 6 4.89 -21.16 7.30
N GLU A 7 6.13 -21.48 7.69
CA GLU A 7 7.16 -20.47 8.01
C GLU A 7 7.52 -19.61 6.79
N LEU A 8 7.54 -20.21 5.58
CA LEU A 8 7.78 -19.47 4.35
C LEU A 8 6.59 -18.59 3.94
N LEU A 9 5.36 -19.03 4.19
CA LEU A 9 4.13 -18.32 3.80
C LEU A 9 3.65 -17.29 4.83
N ALA A 10 4.16 -17.36 6.06
CA ALA A 10 3.76 -16.50 7.18
C ALA A 10 3.90 -14.99 6.87
N GLY A 11 4.87 -14.60 6.04
CA GLY A 11 5.08 -13.20 5.67
C GLY A 11 3.90 -12.54 4.94
N SER A 12 3.04 -13.32 4.27
CA SER A 12 1.92 -12.81 3.48
C SER A 12 0.74 -12.30 4.31
N THR A 13 0.63 -12.71 5.58
CA THR A 13 -0.49 -12.35 6.47
C THR A 13 -0.12 -11.28 7.49
N VAL A 14 1.14 -10.82 7.48
CA VAL A 14 1.63 -9.78 8.39
C VAL A 14 0.92 -8.45 8.10
N ILE A 15 0.46 -7.79 9.16
CA ILE A 15 -0.16 -6.46 9.10
C ILE A 15 0.85 -5.44 9.60
N PHE A 16 1.11 -4.42 8.78
CA PHE A 16 2.00 -3.31 9.06
C PHE A 16 1.18 -2.07 9.42
N ASN A 17 1.49 -1.47 10.57
CA ASN A 17 0.97 -0.15 10.92
C ASN A 17 1.89 0.90 10.29
N VAL A 18 1.35 1.69 9.36
CA VAL A 18 2.07 2.75 8.65
C VAL A 18 1.53 4.10 9.10
N VAL A 19 2.42 4.93 9.64
CA VAL A 19 2.11 6.31 9.99
C VAL A 19 2.14 7.15 8.73
N VAL A 20 1.03 7.81 8.40
CA VAL A 20 0.94 8.74 7.27
C VAL A 20 1.38 10.12 7.74
N PRO A 21 2.46 10.70 7.17
CA PRO A 21 2.92 12.02 7.59
C PRO A 21 1.84 13.10 7.38
N PRO A 22 1.64 14.03 8.34
CA PRO A 22 0.59 15.05 8.22
C PRO A 22 0.67 15.90 6.95
N HIS A 23 1.88 16.23 6.50
CA HIS A 23 2.10 17.00 5.27
C HIS A 23 1.68 16.26 3.99
N ILE A 24 1.57 14.93 4.04
CA ILE A 24 1.00 14.15 2.92
C ILE A 24 -0.52 14.34 2.90
N LEU A 25 -1.18 14.24 4.05
CA LEU A 25 -2.64 14.37 4.14
C LEU A 25 -3.15 15.78 3.85
N GLN A 26 -2.40 16.79 4.29
CA GLN A 26 -2.76 18.20 4.15
C GLN A 26 -1.57 19.01 3.61
N PRO A 27 -1.26 18.90 2.30
CA PRO A 27 -0.05 19.50 1.71
C PRO A 27 0.07 21.02 1.88
N THR A 28 -1.06 21.72 2.06
CA THR A 28 -1.11 23.18 2.17
C THR A 28 -1.21 23.70 3.60
N GLN A 29 -1.40 22.83 4.61
CA GLN A 29 -1.62 23.22 6.01
C GLN A 29 -0.36 23.01 6.88
N SER A 30 0.82 23.28 6.32
CA SER A 30 2.15 23.05 6.90
C SER A 30 2.43 23.71 8.28
N ASN A 31 1.50 24.49 8.85
CA ASN A 31 1.70 25.30 10.05
C ASN A 31 0.65 25.10 11.15
N GLN A 32 -0.31 24.20 10.97
CA GLN A 32 -1.23 23.83 12.04
C GLN A 32 -0.80 22.46 12.56
N GLN A 33 -0.50 22.37 13.86
CA GLN A 33 -0.25 21.12 14.56
C GLN A 33 -1.47 20.20 14.38
N SER A 34 -1.48 19.41 13.32
CA SER A 34 -2.39 18.29 13.18
C SER A 34 -1.87 17.20 14.12
N GLU A 35 -2.40 17.20 15.35
CA GLU A 35 -1.92 16.40 16.51
C GLU A 35 -2.15 14.89 16.41
N SER A 36 -2.78 14.38 15.35
CA SER A 36 -3.02 12.94 15.20
C SER A 36 -2.22 12.35 14.04
N ASP A 37 -1.21 11.57 14.37
CA ASP A 37 -0.58 10.64 13.45
C ASP A 37 -1.64 9.68 12.90
N LEU A 38 -2.01 9.85 11.63
CA LEU A 38 -2.96 8.94 10.99
C LEU A 38 -2.24 7.62 10.72
N VAL A 39 -2.71 6.54 11.34
CA VAL A 39 -2.16 5.20 11.13
C VAL A 39 -3.07 4.41 10.20
N VAL A 40 -2.49 3.84 9.14
CA VAL A 40 -3.16 2.88 8.27
C VAL A 40 -2.56 1.49 8.47
N GLN A 41 -3.35 0.45 8.21
CA GLN A 41 -2.92 -0.93 8.25
C GLN A 41 -2.79 -1.47 6.83
N LEU A 42 -1.59 -1.93 6.48
CA LEU A 42 -1.29 -2.53 5.19
C LEU A 42 -0.88 -3.99 5.35
N ARG A 43 -1.11 -4.78 4.32
CA ARG A 43 -0.57 -6.14 4.18
C ARG A 43 0.24 -6.28 2.89
N PRO A 44 1.29 -7.11 2.84
CA PRO A 44 2.03 -7.37 1.62
C PRO A 44 1.14 -7.92 0.49
N LEU A 45 1.47 -7.55 -0.75
CA LEU A 45 0.87 -8.17 -1.92
C LEU A 45 1.52 -9.54 -2.16
N THR A 46 0.69 -10.56 -2.38
CA THR A 46 1.16 -11.87 -2.82
C THR A 46 1.45 -11.87 -4.32
N ILE A 47 2.27 -12.81 -4.79
CA ILE A 47 2.52 -12.97 -6.24
C ILE A 47 1.23 -13.26 -7.02
N GLY A 48 0.29 -14.00 -6.42
CA GLY A 48 -1.01 -14.30 -7.02
C GLY A 48 -1.85 -13.04 -7.20
N THR A 49 -1.98 -12.24 -6.13
CA THR A 49 -2.70 -10.95 -6.16
C THR A 49 -2.06 -9.98 -7.14
N PHE A 50 -0.73 -9.84 -7.10
CA PHE A 50 -0.01 -8.95 -8.02
C PHE A 50 -0.23 -9.35 -9.48
N GLY A 51 -0.17 -10.65 -9.80
CA GLY A 51 -0.48 -11.14 -11.14
C GLY A 51 -1.89 -10.80 -11.62
N LEU A 52 -2.90 -10.87 -10.74
CA LEU A 52 -4.27 -10.46 -11.05
C LEU A 52 -4.37 -8.95 -11.31
N ILE A 53 -3.71 -8.13 -10.50
CA ILE A 53 -3.64 -6.68 -10.68
C ILE A 53 -3.03 -6.33 -12.05
N MET A 54 -1.90 -6.95 -12.39
CA MET A 54 -1.24 -6.71 -13.68
C MET A 54 -2.12 -7.09 -14.87
N LYS A 55 -2.89 -8.19 -14.74
CA LYS A 55 -3.87 -8.59 -15.77
C LYS A 55 -5.03 -7.61 -15.88
N ALA A 56 -5.58 -7.15 -14.76
CA ALA A 56 -6.68 -6.20 -14.72
C ALA A 56 -6.28 -4.83 -15.29
N GLY A 57 -5.05 -4.38 -15.00
CA GLY A 57 -4.49 -3.14 -15.52
C GLY A 57 -3.95 -3.21 -16.96
N LYS A 58 -4.07 -4.34 -17.66
CA LYS A 58 -3.47 -4.52 -18.99
C LYS A 58 -3.92 -3.46 -20.01
N ASN A 59 -5.21 -3.11 -20.00
CA ASN A 59 -5.78 -2.14 -20.93
C ASN A 59 -5.73 -0.70 -20.39
N ASP A 60 -5.55 -0.55 -19.08
CA ASP A 60 -5.46 0.72 -18.40
C ASP A 60 -4.40 0.63 -17.28
N PRO A 61 -3.14 0.95 -17.58
CA PRO A 61 -2.05 0.90 -16.60
C PRO A 61 -2.26 1.80 -15.39
N SER A 62 -3.12 2.82 -15.50
CA SER A 62 -3.44 3.72 -14.38
C SER A 62 -4.20 3.01 -13.24
N LEU A 63 -4.85 1.88 -13.53
CA LEU A 63 -5.54 1.07 -12.51
C LEU A 63 -4.60 0.28 -11.62
N ILE A 64 -3.37 -0.02 -12.06
CA ILE A 64 -2.41 -0.83 -11.30
C ILE A 64 -2.18 -0.26 -9.88
N PRO A 65 -1.78 1.01 -9.68
CA PRO A 65 -1.60 1.55 -8.34
C PRO A 65 -2.90 1.57 -7.52
N LEU A 66 -4.03 1.85 -8.15
CA LEU A 66 -5.32 1.90 -7.45
C LEU A 66 -5.72 0.52 -6.90
N LEU A 67 -5.51 -0.52 -7.70
CA LEU A 67 -5.77 -1.91 -7.30
C LEU A 67 -4.75 -2.40 -6.26
N MET A 68 -3.48 -1.99 -6.35
CA MET A 68 -2.49 -2.29 -5.31
C MET A 68 -2.92 -1.75 -3.94
N ILE A 69 -3.37 -0.49 -3.88
CA ILE A 69 -3.87 0.10 -2.64
C ILE A 69 -5.12 -0.63 -2.16
N LYS A 70 -6.08 -0.89 -3.07
CA LYS A 70 -7.34 -1.57 -2.73
C LYS A 70 -7.13 -2.95 -2.09
N GLU A 71 -6.13 -3.70 -2.58
CA GLU A 71 -5.83 -5.06 -2.11
C GLU A 71 -4.94 -5.10 -0.87
N SER A 72 -4.06 -4.11 -0.70
CA SER A 72 -3.11 -4.03 0.41
C SER A 72 -3.67 -3.31 1.65
N LEU A 73 -4.55 -2.33 1.48
CA LEU A 73 -5.10 -1.55 2.58
C LEU A 73 -6.14 -2.35 3.37
N VAL A 74 -5.80 -2.70 4.60
CA VAL A 74 -6.63 -3.46 5.54
C VAL A 74 -7.53 -2.50 6.34
N LYS A 75 -6.95 -1.42 6.89
CA LYS A 75 -7.69 -0.38 7.62
C LYS A 75 -7.13 1.01 7.29
N PRO A 76 -7.98 2.02 7.05
CA PRO A 76 -9.43 1.92 6.86
C PRO A 76 -9.78 1.13 5.60
N ALA A 77 -10.87 0.36 5.63
CA ALA A 77 -11.32 -0.35 4.43
C ALA A 77 -11.92 0.66 3.44
N LEU A 78 -11.34 0.76 2.24
CA LEU A 78 -11.78 1.68 1.20
C LEU A 78 -12.29 0.93 -0.03
N SER A 79 -13.27 1.51 -0.71
CA SER A 79 -13.72 1.09 -2.03
C SER A 79 -12.78 1.60 -3.12
N LEU A 80 -12.80 1.00 -4.31
CA LEU A 80 -11.96 1.44 -5.42
C LEU A 80 -12.29 2.89 -5.84
N GLU A 81 -13.57 3.28 -5.77
CA GLU A 81 -14.00 4.66 -6.06
C GLU A 81 -13.44 5.66 -5.04
N GLN A 82 -13.37 5.30 -3.76
CA GLN A 82 -12.73 6.15 -2.74
C GLN A 82 -11.21 6.27 -2.95
N VAL A 83 -10.56 5.20 -3.42
CA VAL A 83 -9.12 5.26 -3.78
C VAL A 83 -8.90 6.20 -4.96
N LYS A 84 -9.79 6.20 -5.97
CA LYS A 84 -9.72 7.12 -7.12
C LYS A 84 -9.82 8.60 -6.74
N THR A 85 -10.49 8.93 -5.64
CA THR A 85 -10.62 10.32 -5.17
C THR A 85 -9.45 10.76 -4.30
N MET A 86 -8.48 9.88 -4.00
CA MET A 86 -7.29 10.27 -3.26
C MET A 86 -6.44 11.24 -4.09
N HIS A 87 -5.85 12.24 -3.42
CA HIS A 87 -4.88 13.10 -4.07
C HIS A 87 -3.57 12.32 -4.34
N LEU A 88 -2.85 12.73 -5.38
CA LEU A 88 -1.71 11.99 -5.93
C LEU A 88 -0.58 11.76 -4.91
N GLY A 89 -0.34 12.71 -4.01
CA GLY A 89 0.69 12.58 -2.96
C GLY A 89 0.44 11.40 -2.02
N LEU A 90 -0.80 11.16 -1.61
CA LEU A 90 -1.15 10.03 -0.74
C LEU A 90 -1.05 8.71 -1.49
N VAL A 91 -1.48 8.67 -2.75
CA VAL A 91 -1.35 7.49 -3.61
C VAL A 91 0.12 7.10 -3.75
N ASN A 92 0.99 8.08 -4.04
CA ASN A 92 2.43 7.83 -4.20
C ASN A 92 3.06 7.34 -2.89
N PHE A 93 2.71 7.93 -1.76
CA PHE A 93 3.18 7.49 -0.43
C PHE A 93 2.77 6.04 -0.16
N LEU A 94 1.49 5.72 -0.28
CA LEU A 94 1.00 4.36 -0.01
C LEU A 94 1.61 3.33 -0.97
N ILE A 95 1.78 3.65 -2.25
CA ILE A 95 2.41 2.74 -3.20
C ILE A 95 3.88 2.45 -2.84
N ALA A 96 4.62 3.45 -2.36
CA ALA A 96 5.99 3.24 -1.91
C ALA A 96 6.04 2.27 -0.71
N GLU A 97 5.18 2.47 0.28
CA GLU A 97 5.04 1.60 1.44
C GLU A 97 4.63 0.18 1.05
N ILE A 98 3.62 0.04 0.19
CA ILE A 98 3.16 -1.26 -0.34
C ILE A 98 4.29 -1.99 -1.06
N ARG A 99 5.05 -1.29 -1.90
CA ARG A 99 6.21 -1.89 -2.59
C ARG A 99 7.28 -2.35 -1.60
N GLN A 100 7.54 -1.57 -0.56
CA GLN A 100 8.52 -1.91 0.47
C GLN A 100 8.11 -3.14 1.26
N ILE A 101 6.88 -3.19 1.81
CA ILE A 101 6.41 -4.35 2.59
C ILE A 101 6.22 -5.61 1.73
N SER A 102 6.00 -5.44 0.43
CA SER A 102 5.85 -6.55 -0.53
C SER A 102 7.18 -7.01 -1.14
N GLY A 103 8.30 -6.40 -0.78
CA GLY A 103 9.61 -6.76 -1.34
C GLY A 103 9.79 -6.40 -2.83
N LEU A 104 9.02 -5.44 -3.34
CA LEU A 104 9.05 -4.97 -4.73
C LEU A 104 9.98 -3.75 -4.93
N THR A 105 10.64 -3.28 -3.89
CA THR A 105 11.64 -2.21 -4.01
C THR A 105 12.91 -2.74 -4.64
N GLU A 106 13.31 -2.15 -5.76
CA GLU A 106 14.64 -2.39 -6.33
C GLU A 106 15.69 -1.96 -5.30
N LYS A 107 16.56 -2.88 -4.89
CA LYS A 107 17.82 -2.49 -4.27
C LYS A 107 18.56 -1.69 -5.34
N LYS A 108 18.65 -0.36 -5.20
CA LYS A 108 19.63 0.42 -5.96
C LYS A 108 20.99 -0.24 -5.70
N THR A 109 21.49 -0.93 -6.71
CA THR A 109 22.85 -1.48 -6.75
C THR A 109 23.74 -0.45 -7.39
#